data_AF-A0A418GS95-F1
#
_entry.id   AF-A0A418GS95-F1
#
_cell.length_a   1.000
_cell.length_b   1.000
_cell.length_c   1.000
_cell.angle_alpha   90.00
_cell.angle_beta   90.00
_cell.angle_gamma   90.00
#
_symmetry.space_group_name_H-M   'P 1'
#
loop_
_entity.id
_entity.type
_entity.pdbx_description
1 polymer ?
#
loop_
_entity_poly.entity_id
_entity_poly.type
_entity_poly.pdbx_seq_one_letter_code
_entity_poly.pdbx_strand_id
1 'polypeptide(L)' 'PNTALVGVQVDSEQFGSQQVSRNYHLRGRILQVPSNYNPQTRQYSGIWDGTFKPAYSNNMAWCLWDMLTHPRYGMG' A
#
# COMPACT_ATOMS: atom_id res chain seq x y z
N PRO A 1 -8.28 -13.60 6.95
CA PRO A 1 -8.91 -12.64 6.01
C PRO A 1 -8.04 -11.38 5.83
N ASN A 2 -7.83 -10.91 4.59
CA ASN A 2 -6.86 -9.86 4.15
C ASN A 2 -5.40 -10.30 3.92
N THR A 3 -5.11 -11.58 3.73
CA THR A 3 -3.80 -12.04 3.28
C THR A 3 -3.81 -12.21 1.77
N ALA A 4 -2.91 -11.54 1.05
CA ALA A 4 -2.68 -11.82 -0.37
C ALA A 4 -1.67 -12.97 -0.47
N LEU A 5 -2.04 -14.06 -1.15
CA LEU A 5 -1.17 -15.17 -1.50
C LEU A 5 -0.89 -15.11 -3.00
N VAL A 6 0.37 -15.05 -3.39
CA VAL A 6 0.79 -15.10 -4.80
C VAL A 6 1.70 -16.31 -4.97
N GLY A 7 1.24 -17.29 -5.77
CA GLY A 7 2.03 -18.43 -6.21
C GLY A 7 2.38 -18.28 -7.69
N VAL A 8 3.62 -18.59 -8.05
CA VAL A 8 4.02 -18.72 -9.46
C VAL A 8 4.67 -20.08 -9.63
N GLN A 9 4.19 -20.87 -10.58
CA GLN A 9 4.78 -22.15 -10.95
C GLN A 9 5.64 -21.93 -12.20
N VAL A 10 6.90 -22.35 -12.16
CA VAL A 10 7.80 -22.34 -13.32
C VAL A 10 8.41 -23.72 -13.45
N ASP A 11 8.53 -24.16 -14.69
CA ASP A 11 9.12 -25.44 -15.04
C ASP A 11 10.64 -25.39 -14.84
N SER A 12 11.18 -26.31 -14.05
CA SER A 12 12.60 -26.31 -13.67
C SER A 12 13.54 -26.59 -14.85
N GLU A 13 13.03 -27.21 -15.92
CA GLU A 13 13.83 -27.55 -17.11
C GLU A 13 14.26 -26.31 -17.91
N GLN A 14 13.54 -25.19 -17.81
CA GLN A 14 13.88 -23.95 -18.53
C GLN A 14 14.97 -23.11 -17.84
N PHE A 15 15.33 -23.43 -16.59
CA PHE A 15 16.21 -22.58 -15.75
C PHE A 15 17.50 -23.25 -15.28
N GLY A 16 17.80 -24.47 -15.76
CA GLY A 16 19.11 -25.12 -15.59
C GLY A 16 19.66 -25.02 -14.17
N SER A 17 19.01 -25.67 -13.20
CA SER A 17 19.45 -25.72 -11.79
C SER A 17 19.62 -24.37 -11.07
N GLN A 18 19.24 -23.23 -11.67
CA GLN A 18 19.33 -21.92 -11.02
C GLN A 18 18.04 -21.57 -10.28
N GLN A 19 18.18 -21.11 -9.04
CA GLN A 19 17.07 -20.57 -8.26
C GLN A 19 16.54 -19.30 -8.94
N VAL A 20 15.29 -19.35 -9.41
CA VAL A 20 14.64 -18.20 -10.05
C VAL A 20 14.44 -17.08 -9.02
N SER A 21 15.15 -15.97 -9.20
CA SER A 21 14.90 -14.75 -8.42
C SER A 21 13.55 -14.15 -8.84
N ARG A 22 12.60 -14.05 -7.90
CA ARG A 22 11.30 -13.42 -8.12
C ARG A 22 11.27 -12.06 -7.43
N ASN A 23 11.11 -10.99 -8.20
CA ASN A 23 10.95 -9.64 -7.67
C ASN A 23 9.50 -9.19 -7.86
N TYR A 24 8.89 -8.67 -6.80
CA TYR A 24 7.52 -8.17 -6.84
C TYR A 24 7.51 -6.68 -6.49
N HIS A 25 6.96 -5.86 -7.38
CA HIS A 25 6.66 -4.46 -7.07
C HIS A 25 5.20 -4.34 -6.64
N LEU A 26 4.97 -4.45 -5.33
CA LEU A 26 3.64 -4.41 -4.73
C LEU A 26 3.41 -3.04 -4.11
N ARG A 27 2.32 -2.38 -4.51
CA ARG A 27 1.76 -1.31 -3.69
C ARG A 27 1.00 -1.97 -2.56
N GLY A 28 1.32 -1.59 -1.33
CA GLY A 28 0.66 -2.10 -0.14
C GLY A 28 -0.80 -1.65 -0.05
N ARG A 29 -1.21 -1.31 1.16
CA ARG A 29 -2.60 -1.01 1.46
C ARG A 29 -3.06 0.36 0.92
N ILE A 30 -4.33 0.47 0.51
CA ILE A 30 -5.03 1.74 0.33
C ILE A 30 -5.45 2.28 1.70
N LEU A 31 -5.05 3.52 1.99
CA LEU A 31 -5.27 4.22 3.24
C LEU A 31 -6.07 5.50 3.01
N GLN A 32 -6.63 6.08 4.07
CA GLN A 32 -7.35 7.36 3.99
C GLN A 32 -6.34 8.52 4.04
N VAL A 33 -6.35 9.36 3.01
CA VAL A 33 -5.56 10.60 2.94
C VAL A 33 -6.48 11.82 2.79
N PRO A 34 -6.05 13.03 3.15
CA PRO A 34 -6.84 14.24 2.91
C PRO A 34 -7.25 14.39 1.45
N SER A 35 -8.44 14.91 1.22
CA SER A 35 -8.99 15.18 -0.11
C SER A 35 -8.05 16.03 -0.98
N ASN A 36 -7.33 16.97 -0.37
CA ASN A 36 -6.39 17.87 -1.02
C ASN A 36 -4.96 17.30 -1.18
N TYR A 37 -4.69 16.07 -0.74
CA TYR A 37 -3.37 15.44 -0.81
C TYR A 37 -3.16 14.67 -2.11
N ASN A 38 -1.99 14.84 -2.75
CA ASN A 38 -1.53 14.03 -3.87
C ASN A 38 -0.58 12.92 -3.38
N PRO A 39 -0.96 11.62 -3.48
CA PRO A 39 -0.16 10.51 -2.96
C PRO A 39 1.15 10.26 -3.72
N GLN A 40 1.25 10.69 -4.98
CA GLN A 40 2.44 10.48 -5.81
C GLN A 40 3.50 11.54 -5.53
N THR A 41 3.10 12.82 -5.53
CA THR A 41 4.02 13.96 -5.34
C THR A 41 4.18 14.37 -3.87
N ARG A 42 3.29 13.87 -3.00
CA ARG A 42 3.18 14.22 -1.57
C ARG A 42 2.86 15.69 -1.32
N GLN A 43 2.32 16.38 -2.32
CA GLN A 43 1.93 17.78 -2.23
C GLN A 43 0.46 17.93 -1.84
N TYR A 44 0.14 19.05 -1.21
CA TYR A 44 -1.22 19.46 -0.92
C TYR A 44 -1.62 20.59 -1.86
N SER A 45 -2.84 20.54 -2.40
CA SER A 45 -3.35 21.52 -3.35
C SER A 45 -4.66 22.14 -2.84
N GLY A 46 -4.65 23.43 -2.54
CA GLY A 46 -5.82 24.12 -1.98
C GLY A 46 -6.06 23.81 -0.50
N ILE A 47 -7.12 24.40 0.05
CA ILE A 47 -7.51 24.24 1.45
C ILE A 47 -8.15 22.86 1.64
N TRP A 48 -7.78 22.19 2.73
CA TRP A 48 -8.40 20.93 3.11
C TRP A 48 -9.81 21.19 3.67
N ASP A 49 -10.80 20.47 3.16
CA ASP A 49 -12.21 20.57 3.55
C ASP A 49 -12.58 19.63 4.72
N GLY A 50 -11.60 18.98 5.34
CA GLY A 50 -11.80 18.00 6.42
C GLY A 50 -12.18 16.60 5.93
N THR A 51 -12.35 16.38 4.62
CA THR A 51 -12.74 15.07 4.08
C THR A 51 -11.52 14.23 3.70
N PHE A 52 -11.71 12.91 3.72
CA PHE A 52 -10.68 11.95 3.33
C PHE A 52 -11.07 11.22 2.05
N LYS A 53 -10.06 10.82 1.27
CA LYS A 53 -10.21 9.97 0.09
C LYS A 53 -9.31 8.73 0.21
N PRO A 54 -9.74 7.58 -0.33
CA PRO A 54 -8.92 6.38 -0.37
C PRO A 54 -7.79 6.55 -1.40
N ALA A 55 -6.54 6.38 -0.97
CA ALA A 55 -5.38 6.33 -1.86
C ALA A 55 -4.24 5.47 -1.28
N TYR A 56 -3.40 4.91 -2.14
CA TYR A 56 -2.12 4.34 -1.69
C TYR A 56 -1.14 5.47 -1.38
N SER A 57 -0.49 5.44 -0.22
CA SER A 57 0.64 6.32 0.11
C SER A 57 1.64 5.58 0.99
N ASN A 58 2.90 5.97 0.91
CA ASN A 58 3.97 5.53 1.82
C ASN A 58 4.45 6.69 2.72
N ASN A 59 3.67 7.76 2.82
CA ASN A 59 3.92 8.83 3.78
C ASN A 59 3.59 8.33 5.20
N MET A 60 4.60 8.34 6.09
CA MET A 60 4.48 7.85 7.46
C MET A 60 3.36 8.52 8.25
N ALA A 61 3.03 9.78 7.99
CA ALA A 61 1.91 10.47 8.67
C ALA A 61 0.57 9.76 8.39
N TRP A 62 0.32 9.40 7.14
CA TRP A 62 -0.92 8.76 6.73
C TRP A 62 -0.94 7.26 7.05
N CYS A 63 0.23 6.62 7.03
CA CYS A 63 0.37 5.26 7.56
C CYS A 63 0.08 5.21 9.06
N LEU A 64 0.58 6.16 9.84
CA LEU A 64 0.32 6.24 11.27
C LEU A 64 -1.15 6.57 11.58
N TRP A 65 -1.73 7.51 10.84
CA TRP A 65 -3.16 7.82 10.95
C TRP A 65 -4.03 6.59 10.70
N ASP A 66 -3.75 5.85 9.62
CA ASP A 66 -4.43 4.58 9.34
C ASP A 66 -4.22 3.58 10.49
N MET A 67 -2.98 3.39 10.98
CA MET A 67 -2.72 2.53 12.12
C MET A 67 -3.50 2.90 13.37
N LEU A 68 -3.70 4.17 13.66
CA LEU A 68 -4.40 4.62 14.87
C LEU A 68 -5.93 4.55 14.74
N THR A 69 -6.47 4.80 13.55
CA THR A 69 -7.92 4.97 13.31
C THR A 69 -8.58 3.74 12.69
N HIS A 70 -7.81 2.71 12.32
CA HIS A 70 -8.40 1.57 11.65
C HIS A 70 -9.24 0.73 12.62
N PRO A 71 -10.51 0.39 12.32
CA PRO A 71 -11.38 -0.38 13.21
C PRO A 71 -10.92 -1.80 13.60
N ARG A 72 -9.80 -2.28 13.07
CA ARG A 72 -9.30 -3.65 13.24
C ARG A 72 -7.97 -3.75 13.97
N TYR A 73 -7.12 -2.73 13.86
CA TYR A 73 -5.77 -2.73 14.45
C TYR A 73 -5.40 -1.38 15.08
N GLY A 74 -6.27 -0.38 14.97
CA GLY A 74 -6.13 0.89 15.67
C GLY A 74 -6.71 0.84 17.07
N MET A 75 -6.63 1.98 17.75
CA MET A 75 -7.05 2.13 19.14
C MET A 75 -8.52 2.54 19.30
N GLY A 76 -9.33 2.45 18.23
CA GLY A 76 -10.77 2.75 18.26
C GLY A 76 -11.37 2.92 16.88
#